data_AF-A0A2E0X218-F1
#
_entry.id   AF-A0A2E0X218-F1
#
_cell.length_a   1.000
_cell.length_b   1.000
_cell.length_c   1.000
_cell.angle_alpha   90.00
_cell.angle_beta   90.00
_cell.angle_gamma   90.00
#
_symmetry.space_group_name_H-M   'P 1'
#
loop_
_entity.id
_entity.type
_entity.pdbx_description
1 polymer ?
#
loop_
_entity_poly.entity_id
_entity_poly.type
_entity_poly.pdbx_seq_one_letter_code
_entity_poly.pdbx_strand_id
1 'polypeptide(L)'
;MTSSSSDRRDPPRRRHGAAVGGNLRLISLAMMLALVVAAMASLNKPETIARLGRVFGLQGGASGEASRVASPPPSASQPTSVDATPVVQLGPEWDQVQDNAPFLSAEDPAWYGLFGAVSQLSLDELQQRSLGEVTYAQLRAQPAAYRGRVVTVRGTVRQVIAKPLPENPLGLSQLFQLTVATAGGGEWPLIVYVRELPTGFPNAGNDLHEASTIDAAFFKNWSYSYGDGVGVAPVAVARTFAWKSAPVANPARPQREPVAVWTMILPAAVFAVALAAWVMRRTQADPRADLADALPGGDSIEAVDVRDQLARLASDAEESP
;
A
#
# COMPACT_ATOMS: atom_id res chain seq x y z
N MET A 1 50.30 7.67 -84.65
CA MET A 1 50.69 6.37 -84.07
C MET A 1 50.12 6.30 -82.67
N THR A 2 49.30 5.27 -82.41
CA THR A 2 49.07 4.58 -81.12
C THR A 2 48.58 5.39 -79.92
N SER A 3 47.61 4.96 -79.10
CA SER A 3 46.73 3.80 -79.14
C SER A 3 45.56 4.07 -78.20
N SER A 4 44.39 3.63 -78.65
CA SER A 4 43.20 3.30 -77.90
C SER A 4 43.51 2.42 -76.68
N SER A 5 42.95 2.73 -75.51
CA SER A 5 42.74 1.73 -74.45
C SER A 5 41.52 2.10 -73.61
N SER A 6 40.46 1.34 -73.84
CA SER A 6 39.21 1.33 -73.09
C SER A 6 39.37 0.51 -71.81
N ASP A 7 39.31 1.14 -70.64
CA ASP A 7 39.19 0.44 -69.35
C ASP A 7 37.77 0.61 -68.81
N ARG A 8 36.93 -0.38 -69.12
CA ARG A 8 35.52 -0.47 -68.71
C ARG A 8 35.48 -1.28 -67.42
N ARG A 9 35.42 -0.61 -66.27
CA ARG A 9 35.27 -1.28 -64.97
C ARG A 9 33.80 -1.58 -64.71
N ASP A 10 33.48 -2.88 -64.69
CA ASP A 10 32.21 -3.39 -64.19
C ASP A 10 32.09 -3.18 -62.67
N PRO A 11 30.94 -2.72 -62.15
CA PRO A 11 30.69 -2.70 -60.72
C PRO A 11 30.39 -4.12 -60.18
N PRO A 12 30.82 -4.44 -58.95
CA PRO A 12 30.54 -5.75 -58.35
C PRO A 12 29.04 -5.92 -58.08
N ARG A 13 28.44 -6.95 -58.68
CA ARG A 13 27.09 -7.44 -58.37
C ARG A 13 27.03 -7.90 -56.91
N ARG A 14 26.40 -7.09 -56.04
CA ARG A 14 26.01 -7.51 -54.68
C ARG A 14 24.91 -8.57 -54.76
N ARG A 15 25.28 -9.83 -54.51
CA ARG A 15 24.33 -10.92 -54.25
C ARG A 15 23.53 -10.60 -52.98
N HIS A 16 22.22 -10.43 -53.11
CA HIS A 16 21.28 -10.44 -52.00
C HIS A 16 21.20 -11.87 -51.45
N GLY A 17 21.87 -12.13 -50.33
CA GLY A 17 21.66 -13.33 -49.54
C GLY A 17 20.29 -13.26 -48.88
N ALA A 18 19.43 -14.24 -49.18
CA ALA A 18 18.11 -14.38 -48.61
C ALA A 18 18.16 -14.42 -47.07
N ALA A 19 17.41 -13.52 -46.44
CA ALA A 19 17.26 -13.43 -45.01
C ALA A 19 16.38 -14.58 -44.47
N VAL A 20 16.99 -15.69 -44.06
CA VAL A 20 16.33 -16.79 -43.33
C VAL A 20 16.62 -16.71 -41.82
N GLY A 21 16.73 -15.49 -41.28
CA GLY A 21 17.01 -15.25 -39.85
C GLY A 21 15.91 -14.53 -39.06
N GLY A 22 14.84 -14.07 -39.72
CA GLY A 22 13.79 -13.25 -39.11
C GLY A 22 12.84 -14.02 -38.18
N ASN A 23 12.57 -15.29 -38.49
CA ASN A 23 11.53 -16.05 -37.80
C ASN A 23 11.95 -16.45 -36.37
N LEU A 24 13.25 -16.67 -36.12
CA LEU A 24 13.71 -17.10 -34.79
C LEU A 24 13.58 -15.98 -33.73
N ARG A 25 13.83 -14.72 -34.12
CA ARG A 25 13.69 -13.56 -33.23
C ARG A 25 12.22 -13.27 -32.91
N LEU A 26 11.33 -13.48 -33.89
CA LEU A 26 9.90 -13.32 -33.70
C LEU A 26 9.33 -14.40 -32.77
N ILE A 27 9.79 -15.65 -32.93
CA ILE A 27 9.42 -16.75 -32.03
C ILE A 27 9.95 -16.51 -30.60
N SER A 28 11.18 -16.01 -30.44
CA SER A 28 11.71 -15.71 -29.11
C SER A 28 10.95 -14.58 -28.41
N LEU A 29 10.54 -13.55 -29.16
CA LEU A 29 9.80 -12.41 -28.62
C LEU A 29 8.36 -12.81 -28.24
N ALA A 30 7.73 -13.67 -29.05
CA ALA A 30 6.42 -14.25 -28.74
C ALA A 30 6.47 -15.15 -27.50
N MET A 31 7.49 -15.99 -27.36
CA MET A 31 7.68 -16.83 -26.16
C MET A 31 7.93 -16.00 -24.90
N MET A 32 8.74 -14.94 -24.99
CA MET A 32 9.02 -14.07 -23.84
C MET A 32 7.75 -13.32 -23.41
N LEU A 33 6.95 -12.82 -24.36
CA LEU A 33 5.68 -12.17 -24.07
C LEU A 33 4.68 -13.16 -23.45
N ALA A 34 4.58 -14.38 -23.97
CA ALA A 34 3.73 -15.43 -23.39
C ALA A 34 4.14 -15.76 -21.95
N LEU A 35 5.43 -15.77 -21.65
CA LEU A 35 5.95 -16.04 -20.30
C LEU A 35 5.64 -14.87 -19.33
N VAL A 36 5.73 -13.63 -19.79
CA VAL A 36 5.32 -12.44 -19.00
C VAL A 36 3.82 -12.45 -18.72
N VAL A 37 2.99 -12.75 -19.74
CA VAL A 37 1.53 -12.84 -19.58
C VAL A 37 1.15 -13.98 -18.63
N ALA A 38 1.81 -15.14 -18.73
CA ALA A 38 1.60 -16.26 -17.82
C ALA A 38 2.02 -15.91 -16.37
N ALA A 39 3.11 -15.17 -16.20
CA ALA A 39 3.56 -14.68 -14.89
C ALA A 39 2.57 -13.66 -14.29
N MET A 40 2.08 -12.70 -15.08
CA MET A 40 1.05 -11.75 -14.63
C MET A 40 -0.29 -12.43 -14.32
N ALA A 41 -0.70 -13.41 -15.13
CA ALA A 41 -1.90 -14.20 -14.86
C ALA A 41 -1.76 -15.07 -13.60
N SER A 42 -0.54 -15.50 -13.26
CA SER A 42 -0.21 -16.19 -12.02
C SER A 42 -0.29 -15.27 -10.79
N LEU A 43 0.03 -13.98 -10.93
CA LEU A 43 -0.03 -12.99 -9.86
C LEU A 43 -1.46 -12.55 -9.53
N ASN A 44 -2.40 -12.67 -10.48
CA ASN A 44 -3.82 -12.39 -10.26
C ASN A 44 -4.60 -13.58 -9.66
N LYS A 45 -3.94 -14.71 -9.36
CA LYS A 45 -4.59 -15.83 -8.66
C LYS A 45 -4.58 -15.56 -7.14
N PRO A 46 -5.74 -15.54 -6.47
CA PRO A 46 -5.83 -15.25 -5.03
C PRO A 46 -5.04 -16.23 -4.15
N GLU A 47 -4.77 -17.44 -4.65
CA GLU A 47 -3.95 -18.43 -3.96
C GLU A 47 -2.45 -18.05 -3.86
N THR A 48 -1.93 -17.27 -4.81
CA THR A 48 -0.53 -16.82 -4.80
C THR A 48 -0.32 -15.73 -3.74
N ILE A 49 -1.30 -14.85 -3.58
CA ILE A 49 -1.35 -13.81 -2.53
C ILE A 49 -1.40 -14.48 -1.14
N ALA A 50 -2.16 -15.57 -0.99
CA ALA A 50 -2.23 -16.34 0.25
C ALA A 50 -0.92 -17.08 0.60
N ARG A 51 -0.12 -17.48 -0.41
CA ARG A 51 1.21 -18.10 -0.19
C ARG A 51 2.29 -17.07 0.12
N LEU A 52 2.27 -15.89 -0.52
CA LEU A 52 3.18 -14.79 -0.18
C LEU A 52 2.90 -14.26 1.24
N GLY A 53 1.64 -14.14 1.66
CA GLY A 53 1.29 -13.75 3.03
C GLY A 53 1.86 -14.69 4.11
N ARG A 54 2.03 -15.97 3.77
CA ARG A 54 2.59 -17.01 4.66
C ARG A 54 4.11 -16.96 4.79
N VAL A 55 4.82 -16.52 3.75
CA VAL A 55 6.29 -16.39 3.75
C VAL A 55 6.75 -15.06 4.36
N PHE A 56 5.95 -14.00 4.22
CA PHE A 56 6.29 -12.66 4.70
C PHE A 56 5.67 -12.28 6.05
N GLY A 57 5.00 -13.22 6.74
CA GLY A 57 4.47 -12.99 8.09
C GLY A 57 3.35 -11.95 8.17
N LEU A 58 2.69 -11.63 7.05
CA LEU A 58 1.64 -10.60 6.96
C LEU A 58 0.22 -11.13 7.27
N GLN A 59 0.09 -12.32 7.86
CA GLN A 59 -1.20 -12.87 8.24
C GLN A 59 -1.22 -13.38 9.68
N GLY A 60 -1.07 -12.44 10.61
CA GLY A 60 -1.54 -12.61 11.98
C GLY A 60 -3.01 -12.19 12.08
N GLY A 61 -3.93 -13.14 11.97
CA GLY A 61 -5.25 -13.03 12.61
C GLY A 61 -6.43 -12.60 11.74
N ALA A 62 -6.88 -13.43 10.80
CA ALA A 62 -8.26 -13.37 10.30
C ALA A 62 -8.70 -14.69 9.64
N SER A 63 -8.63 -15.82 10.34
CA SER A 63 -9.38 -17.06 10.03
C SER A 63 -9.03 -18.15 11.05
N GLY A 64 -9.57 -18.03 12.25
CA GLY A 64 -9.31 -18.97 13.34
C GLY A 64 -10.29 -18.86 14.49
N GLU A 65 -11.56 -18.52 14.22
CA GLU A 65 -12.65 -18.62 15.18
C GLU A 65 -13.84 -19.31 14.51
N ALA A 66 -13.80 -20.63 14.50
CA ALA A 66 -15.00 -21.44 14.63
C ALA A 66 -14.65 -22.55 15.63
N SER A 67 -15.28 -22.50 16.79
CA SER A 67 -15.18 -23.48 17.89
C SER A 67 -13.90 -23.45 18.73
N ARG A 68 -13.66 -22.34 19.41
CA ARG A 68 -13.29 -22.44 20.84
C ARG A 68 -14.26 -21.59 21.63
N VAL A 69 -14.92 -22.25 22.58
CA VAL A 69 -15.75 -21.65 23.62
C VAL A 69 -14.85 -20.73 24.45
N ALA A 70 -14.66 -19.51 23.96
CA ALA A 70 -14.14 -18.42 24.75
C ALA A 70 -15.30 -17.95 25.62
N SER A 71 -15.10 -18.03 26.93
CA SER A 71 -15.93 -17.38 27.93
C SER A 71 -16.35 -15.99 27.44
N PRO A 72 -17.60 -15.54 27.69
CA PRO A 72 -18.01 -14.20 27.33
C PRO A 72 -16.93 -13.20 27.78
N PRO A 73 -16.56 -12.22 26.94
CA PRO A 73 -15.64 -11.17 27.36
C PRO A 73 -16.14 -10.64 28.70
N PRO A 74 -15.27 -10.37 29.70
CA PRO A 74 -15.71 -9.77 30.94
C PRO A 74 -16.55 -8.58 30.54
N SER A 75 -17.83 -8.60 30.91
CA SER A 75 -18.79 -7.56 30.62
C SER A 75 -18.07 -6.25 30.85
N ALA A 76 -17.81 -5.51 29.77
CA ALA A 76 -17.21 -4.19 29.86
C ALA A 76 -18.05 -3.46 30.89
N SER A 77 -17.43 -3.19 32.04
CA SER A 77 -18.12 -2.70 33.22
C SER A 77 -18.98 -1.54 32.77
N GLN A 78 -20.30 -1.72 32.77
CA GLN A 78 -21.21 -0.59 32.68
C GLN A 78 -20.75 0.37 33.77
N PRO A 79 -20.57 1.67 33.47
CA PRO A 79 -20.03 2.61 34.44
C PRO A 79 -20.89 2.53 35.71
N THR A 80 -20.33 1.97 36.78
CA THR A 80 -21.01 1.77 38.06
C THR A 80 -21.10 3.06 38.88
N SER A 81 -20.72 4.21 38.31
CA SER A 81 -20.86 5.51 38.95
C SER A 81 -22.22 6.13 38.60
N VAL A 82 -23.19 5.74 39.42
CA VAL A 82 -24.39 6.52 39.72
C VAL A 82 -23.92 7.93 40.11
N ASP A 83 -24.37 8.97 39.39
CA ASP A 83 -24.19 10.41 39.67
C ASP A 83 -22.88 11.13 39.25
N ALA A 84 -22.32 10.88 38.07
CA ALA A 84 -21.34 11.83 37.50
C ALA A 84 -22.03 13.09 36.97
N THR A 85 -22.04 14.17 37.75
CA THR A 85 -22.60 15.46 37.35
C THR A 85 -21.87 16.01 36.11
N PRO A 86 -22.59 16.50 35.08
CA PRO A 86 -21.99 17.24 33.97
C PRO A 86 -21.05 18.35 34.45
N VAL A 87 -19.98 18.60 33.69
CA VAL A 87 -19.02 19.68 33.98
C VAL A 87 -19.70 21.06 33.92
N VAL A 88 -20.73 21.16 33.08
CA VAL A 88 -21.58 22.34 32.89
C VAL A 88 -23.02 21.93 33.09
N GLN A 89 -23.81 22.74 33.80
CA GLN A 89 -25.26 22.59 33.76
C GLN A 89 -25.75 22.83 32.34
N LEU A 90 -26.39 21.82 31.75
CA LEU A 90 -26.91 21.92 30.39
C LEU A 90 -28.08 22.92 30.39
N GLY A 91 -27.84 24.13 29.90
CA GLY A 91 -28.84 25.19 29.71
C GLY A 91 -29.43 25.23 28.30
N PRO A 92 -30.26 26.25 27.99
CA PRO A 92 -30.91 26.42 26.68
C PRO A 92 -29.95 26.48 25.49
N GLU A 93 -28.70 26.89 25.70
CA GLU A 93 -27.66 26.90 24.67
C GLU A 93 -27.36 25.50 24.09
N TRP A 94 -27.64 24.43 24.85
CA TRP A 94 -27.43 23.06 24.41
C TRP A 94 -28.51 22.53 23.47
N ASP A 95 -29.68 23.18 23.40
CA ASP A 95 -30.77 22.81 22.49
C ASP A 95 -30.38 23.00 21.02
N GLN A 96 -29.37 23.83 20.75
CA GLN A 96 -28.83 24.06 19.41
C GLN A 96 -27.83 22.98 18.97
N VAL A 97 -27.35 22.15 19.90
CA VAL A 97 -26.30 21.18 19.59
C VAL A 97 -26.89 19.93 18.92
N GLN A 98 -26.49 19.72 17.66
CA GLN A 98 -27.04 18.66 16.82
C GLN A 98 -26.01 17.56 16.58
N ASP A 99 -26.32 16.32 16.95
CA ASP A 99 -25.51 15.17 16.60
C ASP A 99 -25.62 14.82 15.11
N ASN A 100 -24.55 14.26 14.56
CA ASN A 100 -24.44 13.88 13.15
C ASN A 100 -24.62 15.05 12.17
N ALA A 101 -24.36 16.26 12.65
CA ALA A 101 -24.32 17.48 11.86
C ALA A 101 -22.89 18.04 11.81
N PRO A 102 -22.55 18.89 10.81
CA PRO A 102 -21.37 19.74 10.87
C PRO A 102 -21.34 20.60 12.14
N PHE A 103 -20.20 21.23 12.42
CA PHE A 103 -20.14 22.30 13.42
C PHE A 103 -20.94 23.51 12.93
N LEU A 104 -21.90 23.96 13.74
CA LEU A 104 -22.75 25.11 13.44
C LEU A 104 -22.38 26.28 14.34
N SER A 105 -22.39 27.51 13.84
CA SER A 105 -22.13 28.70 14.67
C SER A 105 -23.16 28.89 15.78
N ALA A 106 -24.37 28.34 15.64
CA ALA A 106 -25.38 28.34 16.70
C ALA A 106 -24.96 27.52 17.93
N GLU A 107 -23.96 26.63 17.78
CA GLU A 107 -23.41 25.79 18.86
C GLU A 107 -22.27 26.46 19.62
N ASP A 108 -21.76 27.61 19.13
CA ASP A 108 -20.64 28.33 19.74
C ASP A 108 -20.84 28.63 21.23
N PRO A 109 -22.02 29.08 21.71
CA PRO A 109 -22.23 29.32 23.15
C PRO A 109 -22.05 28.06 24.00
N ALA A 110 -22.59 26.92 23.56
CA ALA A 110 -22.44 25.65 24.27
C ALA A 110 -20.99 25.14 24.19
N TRP A 111 -20.35 25.27 23.03
CA TRP A 111 -18.96 24.89 22.80
C TRP A 111 -18.00 25.66 23.71
N TYR A 112 -18.07 26.99 23.69
CA TYR A 112 -17.20 27.84 24.52
C TYR A 112 -17.57 27.75 26.00
N GLY A 113 -18.85 27.56 26.35
CA GLY A 113 -19.27 27.30 27.73
C GLY A 113 -18.64 26.01 28.28
N LEU A 114 -18.71 24.91 27.52
CA LEU A 114 -18.06 23.65 27.88
C LEU A 114 -16.55 23.80 28.01
N PHE A 115 -15.91 24.42 27.01
CA PHE A 115 -14.46 24.62 26.99
C PHE A 115 -13.98 25.50 28.14
N GLY A 116 -14.72 26.57 28.45
CA GLY A 116 -14.46 27.45 29.58
C GLY A 116 -14.51 26.70 30.91
N ALA A 117 -15.52 25.87 31.12
CA ALA A 117 -15.66 25.09 32.35
C ALA A 117 -14.57 24.02 32.49
N VAL A 118 -14.28 23.26 31.41
CA VAL A 118 -13.19 22.28 31.41
C VAL A 118 -11.83 22.92 31.67
N SER A 119 -11.60 24.13 31.15
CA SER A 119 -10.34 24.86 31.33
C SER A 119 -10.08 25.30 32.78
N GLN A 120 -11.12 25.42 33.60
CA GLN A 120 -11.01 25.81 35.01
C GLN A 120 -10.63 24.65 35.93
N LEU A 121 -10.80 23.40 35.47
CA LEU A 121 -10.52 22.21 36.25
C LEU A 121 -9.04 21.77 36.10
N SER A 122 -8.50 21.22 37.18
CA SER A 122 -7.24 20.47 37.17
C SER A 122 -7.42 19.07 36.55
N LEU A 123 -6.32 18.42 36.18
CA LEU A 123 -6.36 17.04 35.67
C LEU A 123 -6.95 16.07 36.70
N ASP A 124 -6.59 16.21 37.98
CA ASP A 124 -7.12 15.37 39.05
C ASP A 124 -8.63 15.55 39.22
N GLU A 125 -9.14 16.79 39.12
CA GLU A 125 -10.59 17.06 39.18
C GLU A 125 -11.33 16.50 37.96
N LEU A 126 -10.75 16.59 36.76
CA LEU A 126 -11.33 15.98 35.56
C LEU A 126 -11.38 14.46 35.71
N GLN A 127 -10.29 13.84 36.16
CA GLN A 127 -10.21 12.40 36.40
C GLN A 127 -11.26 11.93 37.43
N GLN A 128 -11.42 12.67 38.54
CA GLN A 128 -12.41 12.35 39.58
C GLN A 128 -13.86 12.47 39.07
N ARG A 129 -14.12 13.37 38.13
CA ARG A 129 -15.45 13.57 37.51
C ARG A 129 -15.71 12.61 36.34
N SER A 130 -14.72 11.82 35.94
CA SER A 130 -14.83 10.94 34.79
C SER A 130 -15.83 9.81 35.04
N LEU A 131 -16.66 9.53 34.04
CA LEU A 131 -17.48 8.32 33.95
C LEU A 131 -16.65 7.04 33.72
N GLY A 132 -15.33 7.17 33.58
CA GLY A 132 -14.43 6.07 33.27
C GLY A 132 -14.14 5.96 31.78
N GLU A 133 -13.53 4.84 31.42
CA GLU A 133 -13.06 4.61 30.05
C GLU A 133 -14.23 4.39 29.08
N VAL A 134 -14.21 5.12 27.96
CA VAL A 134 -15.23 5.02 26.91
C VAL A 134 -14.63 4.62 25.57
N THR A 135 -15.43 3.91 24.79
CA THR A 135 -15.12 3.53 23.40
C THR A 135 -15.79 4.46 22.40
N TYR A 136 -15.27 4.50 21.17
CA TYR A 136 -15.91 5.19 20.04
C TYR A 136 -17.39 4.77 19.89
N ALA A 137 -17.68 3.47 19.97
CA ALA A 137 -19.02 2.94 19.77
C ALA A 137 -20.02 3.44 20.84
N GLN A 138 -19.58 3.54 22.10
CA GLN A 138 -20.42 4.06 23.19
C GLN A 138 -20.79 5.53 22.97
N LEU A 139 -19.81 6.39 22.68
CA LEU A 139 -20.06 7.82 22.44
C LEU A 139 -20.95 8.03 21.20
N ARG A 140 -20.75 7.24 20.15
CA ARG A 140 -21.56 7.32 18.94
C ARG A 140 -23.01 6.90 19.18
N ALA A 141 -23.21 5.79 19.90
CA ALA A 141 -24.53 5.22 20.10
C ALA A 141 -25.37 5.97 21.16
N GLN A 142 -24.72 6.61 22.12
CA GLN A 142 -25.40 7.22 23.28
C GLN A 142 -24.93 8.65 23.56
N PRO A 143 -24.92 9.57 22.57
CA PRO A 143 -24.34 10.90 22.76
C PRO A 143 -25.04 11.69 23.88
N ALA A 144 -26.36 11.56 24.01
CA ALA A 144 -27.13 12.21 25.08
C ALA A 144 -26.70 11.77 26.50
N ALA A 145 -26.28 10.51 26.68
CA ALA A 145 -25.84 10.02 27.98
C ALA A 145 -24.51 10.63 28.43
N TYR A 146 -23.63 10.97 27.48
CA TYR A 146 -22.28 11.48 27.75
C TYR A 146 -22.16 13.00 27.59
N ARG A 147 -23.13 13.68 26.98
CA ARG A 147 -23.09 15.12 26.68
C ARG A 147 -22.78 15.96 27.92
N GLY A 148 -21.71 16.76 27.83
CA GLY A 148 -21.22 17.62 28.90
C GLY A 148 -20.55 16.89 30.08
N ARG A 149 -20.46 15.56 30.07
CA ARG A 149 -19.84 14.76 31.13
C ARG A 149 -18.40 14.42 30.78
N VAL A 150 -17.55 14.33 31.80
CA VAL A 150 -16.16 13.88 31.62
C VAL A 150 -16.15 12.39 31.35
N VAL A 151 -15.37 12.00 30.36
CA VAL A 151 -15.08 10.61 30.01
C VAL A 151 -13.57 10.45 29.86
N THR A 152 -13.07 9.25 30.15
CA THR A 152 -11.67 8.91 29.93
C THR A 152 -11.51 8.26 28.56
N VAL A 153 -10.72 8.87 27.69
CA VAL A 153 -10.36 8.32 26.38
C VAL A 153 -8.94 7.78 26.47
N ARG A 154 -8.78 6.47 26.27
CA ARG A 154 -7.47 5.83 26.11
C ARG A 154 -7.24 5.49 24.64
N GLY A 155 -6.08 5.90 24.13
CA GLY A 155 -5.76 5.69 22.73
C GLY A 155 -4.39 6.17 22.31
N THR A 156 -4.20 6.22 21.00
CA THR A 156 -2.98 6.75 20.37
C THR A 156 -3.32 8.04 19.65
N VAL A 157 -2.64 9.13 19.99
CA VAL A 157 -2.72 10.39 19.24
C VAL A 157 -1.99 10.18 17.91
N ARG A 158 -2.72 10.33 16.80
CA ARG A 158 -2.23 10.13 15.42
C ARG A 158 -1.90 11.41 14.70
N GLN A 159 -2.51 12.51 15.13
CA GLN A 159 -2.34 13.80 14.49
C GLN A 159 -2.64 14.90 15.50
N VAL A 160 -1.89 15.99 15.40
CA VAL A 160 -2.16 17.23 16.11
C VAL A 160 -2.16 18.39 15.13
N ILE A 161 -3.25 19.13 15.09
CA ILE A 161 -3.41 20.33 14.25
C ILE A 161 -3.58 21.54 15.16
N ALA A 162 -2.70 22.53 15.04
CA ALA A 162 -2.94 23.84 15.63
C ALA A 162 -4.06 24.54 14.83
N LYS A 163 -5.14 24.88 15.52
CA LYS A 163 -6.31 25.56 14.97
C LYS A 163 -6.35 26.99 15.49
N PRO A 164 -6.02 27.99 14.65
CA PRO A 164 -6.24 29.38 15.03
C PRO A 164 -7.74 29.62 15.22
N LEU A 165 -8.08 30.40 16.24
CA LEU A 165 -9.45 30.78 16.53
C LEU A 165 -9.67 32.26 16.21
N PRO A 166 -10.87 32.63 15.73
CA PRO A 166 -11.29 34.03 15.73
C PRO A 166 -11.42 34.54 17.17
N GLU A 167 -11.63 35.85 17.34
CA GLU A 167 -11.98 36.43 18.63
C GLU A 167 -13.18 35.70 19.23
N ASN A 168 -13.06 35.32 20.50
CA ASN A 168 -14.06 34.51 21.19
C ASN A 168 -14.13 34.90 22.68
N PRO A 169 -15.23 34.53 23.38
CA PRO A 169 -15.44 34.90 24.77
C PRO A 169 -14.38 34.41 25.76
N LEU A 170 -13.58 33.40 25.38
CA LEU A 170 -12.51 32.85 26.23
C LEU A 170 -11.15 33.53 25.99
N GLY A 171 -11.05 34.45 25.03
CA GLY A 171 -9.80 35.13 24.66
C GLY A 171 -8.73 34.19 24.12
N LEU A 172 -9.11 32.99 23.63
CA LEU A 172 -8.18 32.01 23.12
C LEU A 172 -7.78 32.34 21.67
N SER A 173 -6.49 32.41 21.38
CA SER A 173 -6.02 32.63 20.00
C SER A 173 -5.91 31.33 19.18
N GLN A 174 -5.78 30.19 19.85
CA GLN A 174 -5.62 28.89 19.20
C GLN A 174 -6.08 27.74 20.11
N LEU A 175 -6.38 26.61 19.48
CA LEU A 175 -6.57 25.30 20.11
C LEU A 175 -5.74 24.24 19.37
N PHE A 176 -5.56 23.08 19.99
CA PHE A 176 -5.00 21.91 19.32
C PHE A 176 -6.10 20.89 19.10
N GLN A 177 -6.34 20.53 17.83
CA GLN A 177 -7.22 19.44 17.46
C GLN A 177 -6.39 18.15 17.38
N LEU A 178 -6.73 17.17 18.21
CA LEU A 178 -6.14 15.85 18.24
C LEU A 178 -7.01 14.86 17.47
N THR A 179 -6.39 14.05 16.62
CA THR A 179 -7.01 12.84 16.06
C THR A 179 -6.56 11.65 16.89
N VAL A 180 -7.47 11.03 17.62
CA VAL A 180 -7.17 9.94 18.56
C VAL A 180 -7.75 8.64 18.05
N ALA A 181 -6.88 7.64 17.86
CA ALA A 181 -7.29 6.26 17.62
C ALA A 181 -7.58 5.59 18.97
N THR A 182 -8.85 5.26 19.23
CA THR A 182 -9.29 4.65 20.50
C THR A 182 -9.23 3.13 20.47
N ALA A 183 -9.05 2.51 21.64
CA ALA A 183 -9.18 1.06 21.75
C ALA A 183 -10.60 0.61 21.36
N GLY A 184 -10.71 -0.36 20.46
CA GLY A 184 -12.00 -0.83 19.93
C GLY A 184 -12.70 0.09 18.92
N GLY A 185 -12.11 1.24 18.57
CA GLY A 185 -12.66 2.16 17.56
C GLY A 185 -12.34 1.80 16.11
N GLY A 186 -11.45 0.82 15.88
CA GLY A 186 -10.98 0.46 14.53
C GLY A 186 -10.28 1.63 13.86
N GLU A 187 -10.68 1.94 12.63
CA GLU A 187 -10.15 3.07 11.84
C GLU A 187 -10.82 4.41 12.17
N TRP A 188 -11.88 4.41 13.00
CA TRP A 188 -12.68 5.61 13.24
C TRP A 188 -12.04 6.53 14.29
N PRO A 189 -11.82 7.81 13.97
CA PRO A 189 -11.17 8.73 14.90
C PRO A 189 -12.15 9.25 15.95
N LEU A 190 -11.61 9.50 17.14
CA LEU A 190 -12.18 10.43 18.11
C LEU A 190 -11.44 11.76 18.00
N ILE A 191 -12.17 12.86 17.90
CA ILE A 191 -11.58 14.20 17.82
C ILE A 191 -11.60 14.84 19.21
N VAL A 192 -10.44 15.26 19.70
CA VAL A 192 -10.34 16.00 20.96
C VAL A 192 -9.77 17.38 20.70
N TYR A 193 -10.46 18.41 21.16
CA TYR A 193 -9.89 19.75 21.21
C TYR A 193 -9.26 19.97 22.59
N VAL A 194 -7.97 20.31 22.59
CA VAL A 194 -7.22 20.63 23.81
C VAL A 194 -6.68 22.05 23.76
N ARG A 195 -6.62 22.68 24.94
CA ARG A 195 -6.06 24.02 25.08
C ARG A 195 -4.54 24.00 24.98
N GLU A 196 -3.93 23.04 25.67
CA GLU A 196 -2.48 22.96 25.87
C GLU A 196 -2.00 21.52 25.67
N LEU A 197 -0.90 21.35 24.93
CA LEU A 197 -0.20 20.07 24.82
C LEU A 197 0.68 19.87 26.07
N PRO A 198 0.84 18.63 26.56
CA PRO A 198 1.75 18.32 27.65
C PRO A 198 3.18 18.73 27.33
N THR A 199 3.93 19.17 28.34
CA THR A 199 5.33 19.56 28.16
C THR A 199 6.14 18.41 27.57
N GLY A 200 6.86 18.69 26.47
CA GLY A 200 7.68 17.71 25.77
C GLY A 200 6.93 16.85 24.75
N PHE A 201 5.60 16.97 24.65
CA PHE A 201 4.84 16.28 23.61
C PHE A 201 5.33 16.72 22.21
N PRO A 202 5.41 15.80 21.22
CA PRO A 202 5.83 16.14 19.87
C PRO A 202 5.04 17.33 19.30
N ASN A 203 5.72 18.19 18.54
CA ASN A 203 5.09 19.34 17.90
C ASN A 203 3.94 18.91 16.97
N ALA A 204 3.03 19.85 16.68
CA ALA A 204 1.93 19.65 15.75
C ALA A 204 2.40 19.03 14.43
N GLY A 205 1.70 18.00 13.97
CA GLY A 205 2.12 17.17 12.87
C GLY A 205 1.17 16.01 12.59
N ASN A 206 1.46 15.30 11.51
CA ASN A 206 0.78 14.08 11.09
C ASN A 206 1.65 12.87 11.48
N ASP A 207 1.04 11.68 11.55
CA ASP A 207 1.74 10.41 11.77
C ASP A 207 2.39 10.25 13.16
N LEU A 208 1.67 10.70 14.18
CA LEU A 208 2.06 10.49 15.58
C LEU A 208 1.66 9.08 16.04
N HIS A 209 2.41 8.55 17.01
CA HIS A 209 2.16 7.23 17.59
C HIS A 209 2.20 7.29 19.12
N GLU A 210 1.68 8.37 19.70
CA GLU A 210 1.83 8.67 21.12
C GLU A 210 0.65 8.12 21.93
N ALA A 211 0.91 7.10 22.75
CA ALA A 211 -0.08 6.55 23.67
C ALA A 211 -0.43 7.60 24.74
N SER A 212 -1.72 7.91 24.84
CA SER A 212 -2.23 9.00 25.68
C SER A 212 -3.51 8.61 26.40
N THR A 213 -3.70 9.16 27.60
CA THR A 213 -4.95 9.09 28.36
C THR A 213 -5.50 10.50 28.51
N ILE A 214 -6.74 10.70 28.09
CA ILE A 214 -7.35 12.02 27.96
C ILE A 214 -8.66 12.02 28.73
N ASP A 215 -8.76 12.80 29.79
CA ASP A 215 -10.02 13.06 30.48
C ASP A 215 -10.68 14.29 29.83
N ALA A 216 -11.73 14.03 29.04
CA ALA A 216 -12.36 15.02 28.19
C ALA A 216 -13.88 15.06 28.42
N ALA A 217 -14.47 16.25 28.37
CA ALA A 217 -15.92 16.38 28.37
C ALA A 217 -16.46 16.15 26.96
N PHE A 218 -17.40 15.21 26.81
CA PHE A 218 -17.98 14.92 25.51
C PHE A 218 -18.92 16.05 25.05
N PHE A 219 -18.81 16.46 23.79
CA PHE A 219 -19.60 17.54 23.22
C PHE A 219 -20.72 17.02 22.31
N LYS A 220 -20.37 16.43 21.16
CA LYS A 220 -21.31 15.94 20.15
C LYS A 220 -20.68 14.91 19.21
N ASN A 221 -21.50 14.25 18.41
CA ASN A 221 -21.04 13.54 17.22
C ASN A 221 -21.01 14.49 16.02
N TRP A 222 -19.82 14.70 15.44
CA TRP A 222 -19.60 15.61 14.31
C TRP A 222 -19.59 14.86 12.98
N SER A 223 -20.40 15.33 12.02
CA SER A 223 -20.39 14.84 10.65
C SER A 223 -19.37 15.61 9.80
N TYR A 224 -18.51 14.89 9.08
CA TYR A 224 -17.44 15.46 8.25
C TYR A 224 -17.31 14.71 6.91
N SER A 225 -16.77 15.38 5.90
CA SER A 225 -16.50 14.73 4.60
C SER A 225 -15.31 13.79 4.71
N TYR A 226 -15.48 12.55 4.22
CA TYR A 226 -14.43 11.53 4.21
C TYR A 226 -14.47 10.76 2.89
N GLY A 227 -13.44 10.96 2.05
CA GLY A 227 -13.44 10.44 0.67
C GLY A 227 -14.66 10.96 -0.10
N ASP A 228 -15.39 10.03 -0.72
CA ASP A 228 -16.64 10.31 -1.45
C ASP A 228 -17.90 10.30 -0.55
N GLY A 229 -17.72 10.13 0.77
CA GLY A 229 -18.82 9.95 1.72
C GLY A 229 -18.78 10.89 2.92
N VAL A 230 -19.60 10.54 3.91
CA VAL A 230 -19.73 11.27 5.17
C VAL A 230 -19.29 10.38 6.32
N GLY A 231 -18.29 10.83 7.06
CA GLY A 231 -17.83 10.23 8.31
C GLY A 231 -18.51 10.89 9.51
N VAL A 232 -18.52 10.18 10.64
CA VAL A 232 -18.95 10.72 11.93
C VAL A 232 -17.86 10.49 12.96
N ALA A 233 -17.47 11.53 13.68
CA ALA A 233 -16.50 11.44 14.75
C ALA A 233 -17.07 12.02 16.06
N PRO A 234 -17.03 11.28 17.18
CA PRO A 234 -17.23 11.84 18.50
C PRO A 234 -16.25 12.97 18.75
N VAL A 235 -16.75 14.10 19.26
CA VAL A 235 -15.95 15.27 19.62
C VAL A 235 -16.01 15.46 21.13
N ALA A 236 -14.83 15.64 21.72
CA ALA A 236 -14.67 15.97 23.13
C ALA A 236 -13.72 17.15 23.32
N VAL A 237 -13.80 17.75 24.50
CA VAL A 237 -13.02 18.91 24.92
C VAL A 237 -12.23 18.57 26.16
N ALA A 238 -10.94 18.87 26.17
CA ALA A 238 -10.08 18.70 27.33
C ALA A 238 -9.19 19.93 27.54
N ARG A 239 -8.67 20.09 28.75
CA ARG A 239 -7.67 21.13 29.04
C ARG A 239 -6.30 20.73 28.46
N THR A 240 -5.85 19.54 28.84
CA THR A 240 -4.61 18.87 28.39
C THR A 240 -4.79 17.36 28.58
N PHE A 241 -3.73 16.55 28.47
CA PHE A 241 -3.83 15.10 28.61
C PHE A 241 -2.61 14.47 29.28
N ALA A 242 -2.77 13.25 29.79
CA ALA A 242 -1.68 12.47 30.34
C ALA A 242 -0.95 11.73 29.21
N TRP A 243 0.33 12.02 29.06
CA TRP A 243 1.24 11.38 28.12
C TRP A 243 2.53 11.00 28.84
N LYS A 244 3.06 9.82 28.51
CA LYS A 244 4.39 9.40 28.92
C LYS A 244 5.22 9.22 27.67
N SER A 245 6.27 10.02 27.53
CA SER A 245 7.23 9.85 26.46
C SER A 245 7.76 8.42 26.49
N ALA A 246 7.58 7.70 25.39
CA ALA A 246 8.31 6.46 25.21
C ALA A 246 9.81 6.81 25.28
N PRO A 247 10.62 6.08 26.07
CA PRO A 247 12.07 6.25 26.01
C PRO A 247 12.46 6.14 24.55
N VAL A 248 13.09 7.18 24.00
CA VAL A 248 13.57 7.18 22.61
C VAL A 248 14.35 5.89 22.45
N ALA A 249 13.76 4.92 21.76
CA ALA A 249 14.43 3.67 21.49
C ALA A 249 15.64 4.09 20.66
N ASN A 250 16.81 4.02 21.29
CA ASN A 250 18.12 4.29 20.73
C ASN A 250 18.08 3.90 19.25
N PRO A 251 18.30 4.84 18.30
CA PRO A 251 17.85 4.71 16.92
C PRO A 251 18.14 3.30 16.47
N ALA A 252 17.06 2.53 16.26
CA ALA A 252 17.15 1.13 15.91
C ALA A 252 18.18 1.06 14.79
N ARG A 253 19.30 0.40 15.10
CA ARG A 253 20.47 0.19 14.25
C ARG A 253 19.93 0.11 12.82
N PRO A 254 20.28 1.05 11.92
CA PRO A 254 19.53 1.33 10.70
C PRO A 254 19.07 0.00 10.15
N GLN A 255 17.75 -0.23 10.17
CA GLN A 255 17.19 -1.43 9.59
C GLN A 255 17.84 -1.48 8.22
N ARG A 256 18.67 -2.50 8.00
CA ARG A 256 19.30 -2.69 6.70
C ARG A 256 18.13 -2.70 5.75
N GLU A 257 17.96 -1.59 5.02
CA GLU A 257 17.16 -1.51 3.80
C GLU A 257 17.32 -2.89 3.18
N PRO A 258 16.25 -3.66 2.94
CA PRO A 258 16.39 -4.94 2.29
C PRO A 258 17.06 -4.62 0.97
N VAL A 259 18.39 -4.78 0.92
CA VAL A 259 19.22 -4.45 -0.23
C VAL A 259 18.53 -5.19 -1.34
N ALA A 260 17.91 -4.39 -2.20
CA ALA A 260 16.74 -4.81 -2.95
C ALA A 260 17.05 -6.19 -3.53
N VAL A 261 16.23 -7.20 -3.25
CA VAL A 261 16.42 -8.57 -3.80
C VAL A 261 16.66 -8.51 -5.32
N TRP A 262 16.13 -7.46 -5.97
CA TRP A 262 16.42 -7.00 -7.32
C TRP A 262 17.92 -6.86 -7.69
N THR A 263 18.79 -6.43 -6.79
CA THR A 263 20.25 -6.33 -7.00
C THR A 263 20.95 -7.68 -7.18
N MET A 264 20.36 -8.78 -6.69
CA MET A 264 20.86 -10.14 -6.98
C MET A 264 20.17 -10.76 -8.20
N ILE A 265 18.90 -10.43 -8.46
CA ILE A 265 18.14 -10.99 -9.59
C ILE A 265 18.67 -10.47 -10.93
N LEU A 266 18.98 -9.18 -11.05
CA LEU A 266 19.49 -8.57 -12.29
C LEU A 266 20.80 -9.19 -12.79
N PRO A 267 21.87 -9.32 -11.98
CA PRO A 267 23.12 -9.94 -12.44
C PRO A 267 22.95 -11.43 -12.74
N ALA A 268 22.11 -12.15 -11.99
CA ALA A 268 21.84 -13.57 -12.27
C ALA A 268 21.13 -13.76 -13.63
N ALA A 269 20.16 -12.90 -13.96
CA ALA A 269 19.48 -12.92 -15.25
C ALA A 269 20.44 -12.57 -16.42
N VAL A 270 21.28 -11.54 -16.25
CA VAL A 270 22.29 -11.16 -17.24
C VAL A 270 23.31 -12.27 -17.44
N PHE A 271 23.76 -12.93 -16.36
CA PHE A 271 24.67 -14.06 -16.43
C PHE A 271 24.07 -15.26 -17.15
N ALA A 272 22.80 -15.61 -16.86
CA ALA A 272 22.11 -16.70 -17.54
C ALA A 272 21.97 -16.45 -19.05
N VAL A 273 21.65 -15.21 -19.45
CA VAL A 273 21.56 -14.82 -20.87
C VAL A 273 22.94 -14.88 -21.55
N ALA A 274 23.98 -14.38 -20.88
CA ALA A 274 25.36 -14.43 -21.40
C ALA A 274 25.85 -15.87 -21.58
N LEU A 275 25.57 -16.75 -20.60
CA LEU A 275 25.91 -18.16 -20.65
C LEU A 275 25.18 -18.89 -21.78
N ALA A 276 23.87 -18.64 -21.95
CA ALA A 276 23.08 -19.21 -23.03
C ALA A 276 23.60 -18.76 -24.41
N ALA A 277 23.89 -17.47 -24.57
CA ALA A 277 24.46 -16.93 -25.81
C ALA A 277 25.85 -17.53 -26.13
N TRP A 278 26.68 -17.75 -25.11
CA TRP A 278 27.99 -18.38 -25.25
C TRP A 278 27.87 -19.86 -25.66
N VAL A 279 26.99 -20.64 -25.04
CA VAL A 279 26.74 -22.04 -25.40
C VAL A 279 26.19 -22.15 -26.83
N MET A 280 25.26 -21.28 -27.22
CA MET A 280 24.74 -21.23 -28.60
C MET A 280 25.83 -20.90 -29.62
N ARG A 281 26.72 -19.95 -29.31
CA ARG A 281 27.88 -19.67 -30.18
C ARG A 281 28.83 -20.84 -30.28
N ARG A 282 29.04 -21.59 -29.18
CA ARG A 282 29.96 -22.72 -29.14
C ARG A 282 29.40 -23.97 -29.83
N THR A 283 28.07 -24.16 -29.80
CA THR A 283 27.39 -25.28 -30.48
C THR A 283 27.14 -25.02 -31.97
N GLN A 284 27.15 -23.76 -32.40
CA GLN A 284 27.17 -23.38 -33.81
C GLN A 284 28.58 -23.36 -34.43
N ALA A 285 29.62 -23.70 -33.66
CA ALA A 285 30.93 -24.00 -34.24
C ALA A 285 30.81 -25.31 -35.04
N ASP A 286 30.76 -25.11 -36.35
CA ASP A 286 30.61 -26.06 -37.46
C ASP A 286 30.78 -27.57 -37.17
N PRO A 287 29.69 -28.36 -37.21
CA PRO A 287 29.77 -29.78 -37.52
C PRO A 287 30.23 -30.05 -38.97
N ARG A 288 30.33 -29.00 -39.81
CA ARG A 288 30.66 -29.11 -41.23
C ARG A 288 32.15 -29.16 -41.53
N ALA A 289 33.03 -28.85 -40.56
CA ALA A 289 34.47 -28.99 -40.75
C ALA A 289 34.93 -30.46 -40.64
N ASP A 290 34.27 -31.29 -39.83
CA ASP A 290 34.67 -32.69 -39.64
C ASP A 290 34.17 -33.66 -40.72
N LEU A 291 33.13 -33.31 -41.49
CA LEU A 291 32.63 -34.21 -42.56
C LEU A 291 33.44 -34.11 -43.86
N ALA A 292 34.26 -33.07 -44.03
CA ALA A 292 35.12 -32.89 -45.20
C ALA A 292 36.45 -33.66 -45.09
N ASP A 293 36.94 -33.91 -43.86
CA ASP A 293 38.18 -34.66 -43.62
C ASP A 293 37.95 -36.15 -43.33
N ALA A 294 36.71 -36.57 -43.05
CA ALA A 294 36.38 -37.97 -42.68
C ALA A 294 36.07 -38.90 -43.87
N LEU A 295 36.17 -38.44 -45.12
CA LEU A 295 35.98 -39.30 -46.31
C LEU A 295 37.28 -39.40 -47.13
N PRO A 296 38.15 -40.39 -46.82
CA PRO A 296 39.23 -40.77 -47.72
C PRO A 296 38.64 -41.60 -48.87
N GLY A 297 38.64 -41.04 -50.08
CA GLY A 297 38.40 -41.77 -51.31
C GLY A 297 36.94 -42.16 -51.56
N GLY A 298 36.25 -41.36 -52.36
CA GLY A 298 34.98 -41.74 -52.95
C GLY A 298 34.91 -41.14 -54.34
N ASP A 299 35.07 -41.98 -55.34
CA ASP A 299 34.94 -41.64 -56.75
C ASP A 299 33.71 -40.77 -57.01
N SER A 300 33.92 -39.82 -57.92
CA SER A 300 32.94 -39.10 -58.72
C SER A 300 31.60 -39.83 -58.83
N ILE A 301 30.65 -39.53 -57.93
CA ILE A 301 29.24 -39.80 -58.23
C ILE A 301 28.84 -38.74 -59.25
N GLU A 302 28.92 -39.14 -60.51
CA GLU A 302 28.35 -38.46 -61.65
C GLU A 302 26.92 -38.09 -61.29
N ALA A 303 26.65 -36.78 -61.25
CA ALA A 303 25.33 -36.25 -60.93
C ALA A 303 24.37 -36.73 -62.02
N VAL A 304 23.62 -37.79 -61.72
CA VAL A 304 22.51 -38.27 -62.54
C VAL A 304 21.52 -37.12 -62.62
N ASP A 305 21.47 -36.48 -63.79
CA ASP A 305 20.54 -35.39 -64.06
C ASP A 305 19.13 -35.99 -64.09
N VAL A 306 18.35 -35.66 -63.07
CA VAL A 306 16.96 -36.11 -62.90
C VAL A 306 16.10 -35.72 -64.11
N ARG A 307 16.50 -34.70 -64.89
CA ARG A 307 15.84 -34.37 -66.16
C ARG A 307 15.99 -35.45 -67.23
N ASP A 308 17.14 -36.11 -67.34
CA ASP A 308 17.35 -37.17 -68.33
C ASP A 308 16.57 -38.44 -67.97
N GLN A 309 16.40 -38.74 -66.68
CA GLN A 309 15.54 -39.85 -66.24
C GLN A 309 14.06 -39.57 -66.48
N LEU A 310 13.60 -38.33 -66.29
CA LEU A 310 12.21 -37.95 -66.59
C LEU A 310 11.93 -37.92 -68.10
N ALA A 311 12.91 -37.54 -68.93
CA ALA A 311 12.79 -37.59 -70.38
C ALA A 311 12.67 -39.02 -70.91
N ARG A 312 13.42 -39.99 -70.34
CA ARG A 312 13.33 -41.41 -70.71
C ARG A 312 12.01 -42.06 -70.27
N LEU A 313 11.49 -41.71 -69.10
CA LEU A 313 10.19 -42.21 -68.65
C LEU A 313 9.02 -41.65 -69.48
N ALA A 314 9.17 -40.45 -70.05
CA ALA A 314 8.17 -39.89 -70.95
C ALA A 314 8.18 -40.54 -72.35
N SER A 315 9.36 -40.95 -72.87
CA SER A 315 9.44 -41.66 -74.15
C SER A 315 8.90 -43.09 -74.09
N ASP A 316 9.11 -43.79 -72.98
CA ASP A 316 8.65 -45.18 -72.83
C ASP A 316 7.12 -45.29 -72.66
N ALA A 317 6.44 -44.19 -72.32
CA ALA A 317 4.99 -44.14 -72.18
C ALA A 317 4.23 -43.97 -73.51
N GLU A 318 4.89 -43.55 -74.60
CA GLU A 318 4.27 -43.36 -75.91
C GLU A 318 4.37 -44.60 -76.84
N GLU A 319 5.13 -45.64 -76.47
CA GLU A 319 5.39 -46.82 -77.33
C GLU A 319 4.70 -48.13 -76.92
N SER A 320 3.73 -48.12 -75.99
CA SER A 320 2.87 -49.30 -75.74
C SER A 320 1.56 -49.25 -76.55
N PRO A 321 1.35 -50.15 -77.52
CA PRO A 321 0.10 -50.25 -78.30
C PRO A 321 -1.08 -50.85 -77.52
#